data_AF-A0A0N1CSS1-F1
#
_entry.id   AF-A0A0N1CSS1-F1
#
_cell.length_a   1.000
_cell.length_b   1.000
_cell.length_c   1.000
_cell.angle_alpha   90.00
_cell.angle_beta   90.00
_cell.angle_gamma   90.00
#
_symmetry.space_group_name_H-M   'P 1'
#
loop_
_entity.id
_entity.type
_entity.pdbx_description
1 polymer ?
#
loop_
_entity_poly.entity_id
_entity_poly.type
_entity_poly.pdbx_seq_one_letter_code
_entity_poly.pdbx_strand_id
1 'polypeptide(L)'
;MADPDGNEPVPFDDATADALTEAFDAAADDLDAQTASRASLITTASTDFRGLFSELFASNADTARQGASNLAECLRTVASFAGDLKQAAKEENTRRRLAREWQQRMDGRNGVEVVLQDIFGSEPPPRGEQRRHRSCPRSTFGRLA
;
A
#
# COMPACT_ATOMS: atom_id res chain seq x y z
N MET A 1 -0.65 20.29 21.77
CA MET A 1 0.40 19.92 22.73
C MET A 1 0.92 18.58 22.26
N ALA A 2 2.20 18.44 21.91
CA ALA A 2 2.73 17.18 21.41
C ALA A 2 2.88 16.21 22.59
N ASP A 3 2.32 15.00 22.47
CA ASP A 3 2.46 13.92 23.43
C ASP A 3 3.94 13.52 23.59
N PRO A 4 4.59 13.77 24.75
CA PRO A 4 6.00 13.48 24.96
C PRO A 4 6.31 11.98 24.95
N ASP A 5 5.30 11.12 25.16
CA ASP A 5 5.48 9.67 25.23
C ASP A 5 5.24 8.97 23.87
N GLY A 6 4.76 9.70 22.86
CA GLY A 6 4.52 9.19 21.50
C GLY A 6 3.45 8.11 21.40
N ASN A 7 2.56 8.04 22.40
CA ASN A 7 1.54 7.03 22.59
C ASN A 7 0.17 7.46 22.05
N GLU A 8 -0.03 8.67 21.55
CA GLU A 8 -1.27 9.09 20.87
C GLU A 8 -1.54 8.28 19.59
N PRO A 9 -2.80 7.97 19.22
CA PRO A 9 -3.09 7.32 17.95
C PRO A 9 -2.52 8.10 16.75
N VAL A 10 -1.89 7.39 15.80
CA VAL A 10 -1.52 7.93 14.50
C VAL A 10 -2.80 8.32 13.76
N PRO A 11 -2.93 9.57 13.29
CA PRO A 11 -4.03 9.98 12.44
C PRO A 11 -3.90 9.27 11.09
N PHE A 12 -4.86 8.41 10.77
CA PHE A 12 -4.96 7.73 9.49
C PHE A 12 -6.43 7.67 9.07
N ASP A 13 -6.70 8.06 7.83
CA ASP A 13 -8.05 8.04 7.28
C ASP A 13 -8.30 6.73 6.52
N ASP A 14 -8.89 5.77 7.23
CA ASP A 14 -9.24 4.45 6.71
C ASP A 14 -10.18 4.52 5.50
N ALA A 15 -11.08 5.51 5.45
CA ALA A 15 -12.09 5.64 4.39
C ALA A 15 -11.48 6.22 3.12
N THR A 16 -10.60 7.21 3.26
CA THR A 16 -9.83 7.74 2.13
C THR A 16 -8.91 6.67 1.54
N ALA A 17 -8.28 5.83 2.38
CA ALA A 17 -7.47 4.72 1.91
C ALA A 17 -8.30 3.68 1.13
N ASP A 18 -9.49 3.32 1.63
CA ASP A 18 -10.40 2.39 0.93
C ASP A 18 -10.85 2.96 -0.41
N ALA A 19 -11.29 4.22 -0.43
CA ALA A 19 -11.72 4.89 -1.66
C ALA A 19 -10.59 4.97 -2.70
N LEU A 20 -9.35 5.18 -2.27
CA LEU A 20 -8.19 5.19 -3.15
C LEU A 20 -7.91 3.79 -3.74
N THR A 21 -7.94 2.75 -2.91
CA THR A 21 -7.78 1.35 -3.36
C THR A 21 -8.87 0.99 -4.37
N GLU A 22 -10.13 1.25 -4.05
CA GLU A 22 -11.27 0.97 -4.93
C GLU A 22 -11.17 1.70 -6.27
N ALA A 23 -10.79 2.99 -6.25
CA ALA A 23 -10.65 3.78 -7.47
C ALA A 23 -9.54 3.26 -8.40
N PHE A 24 -8.41 2.84 -7.84
CA PHE A 24 -7.31 2.30 -8.64
C PHE A 24 -7.57 0.89 -9.15
N ASP A 25 -8.20 0.03 -8.36
CA ASP A 25 -8.60 -1.30 -8.84
C ASP A 25 -9.65 -1.18 -9.95
N ALA A 26 -10.65 -0.29 -9.80
CA ALA A 26 -11.64 -0.03 -10.85
C ALA A 26 -11.00 0.50 -12.14
N ALA A 27 -10.08 1.45 -12.03
CA ALA A 27 -9.35 1.97 -13.20
C ALA A 27 -8.48 0.91 -13.89
N ALA A 28 -7.88 -0.01 -13.13
CA ALA A 28 -7.12 -1.13 -13.68
C ALA A 28 -8.03 -2.11 -14.43
N ASP A 29 -9.20 -2.41 -13.87
CA ASP A 29 -10.19 -3.30 -14.49
C ASP A 29 -10.76 -2.70 -15.78
N ASP A 30 -11.01 -1.38 -15.81
CA ASP A 30 -11.43 -0.67 -17.02
C ASP A 30 -10.37 -0.74 -18.14
N LEU A 31 -9.08 -0.65 -17.80
CA LEU A 31 -7.98 -0.79 -18.76
C LEU A 31 -7.89 -2.21 -19.32
N ASP A 32 -8.06 -3.23 -18.48
CA ASP A 32 -8.05 -4.63 -18.90
C ASP A 32 -9.24 -4.95 -19.81
N ALA A 33 -10.43 -4.46 -19.47
CA ALA A 33 -11.63 -4.60 -20.30
C ALA A 33 -11.47 -3.92 -21.67
N GLN A 34 -10.95 -2.69 -21.70
CA GLN A 34 -10.66 -1.99 -22.95
C GLN A 34 -9.60 -2.71 -23.78
N THR A 35 -8.55 -3.24 -23.14
CA THR A 35 -7.47 -3.98 -23.81
C THR A 35 -8.01 -5.25 -24.45
N ALA A 36 -8.88 -6.00 -23.76
CA ALA A 36 -9.54 -7.19 -24.29
C ALA A 36 -10.44 -6.86 -25.49
N SER A 37 -11.25 -5.81 -25.40
CA SER A 37 -12.10 -5.35 -26.51
C SER A 37 -11.26 -4.93 -27.73
N ARG A 38 -10.20 -4.15 -27.53
CA ARG A 38 -9.30 -3.73 -28.62
C ARG A 38 -8.59 -4.92 -29.25
N ALA A 39 -8.14 -5.90 -28.47
CA ALA A 39 -7.50 -7.09 -28.99
C ALA A 39 -8.41 -7.84 -29.99
N SER A 40 -9.71 -7.99 -29.67
CA SER A 40 -10.68 -8.59 -30.58
C SER A 40 -10.81 -7.81 -31.89
N LEU A 41 -10.90 -6.47 -31.82
CA LEU A 41 -11.00 -5.62 -33.00
C LEU A 41 -9.74 -5.69 -33.87
N ILE A 42 -8.57 -5.72 -33.24
CA ILE A 42 -7.28 -5.89 -33.92
C ILE A 42 -7.21 -7.24 -34.63
N THR A 43 -7.62 -8.34 -33.99
CA THR A 43 -7.67 -9.67 -34.62
C THR A 43 -8.55 -9.67 -35.86
N THR A 44 -9.75 -9.07 -35.79
CA THR A 44 -10.64 -8.94 -36.94
C THR A 44 -10.00 -8.10 -38.05
N ALA A 45 -9.49 -6.91 -37.73
CA ALA A 45 -8.87 -6.00 -38.70
C ALA A 45 -7.65 -6.64 -39.39
N SER A 46 -6.82 -7.39 -38.67
CA SER A 46 -5.63 -8.06 -39.18
C SER A 46 -5.94 -9.18 -40.19
N THR A 47 -7.18 -9.66 -40.27
CA THR A 47 -7.58 -10.70 -41.23
C THR A 47 -7.55 -10.17 -42.67
N ASP A 48 -7.98 -8.91 -42.84
CA ASP A 48 -8.15 -8.28 -44.16
C ASP A 48 -7.07 -7.24 -44.46
N PHE A 49 -6.35 -6.76 -43.44
CA PHE A 49 -5.33 -5.73 -43.59
C PHE A 49 -3.98 -6.32 -44.02
N ARG A 50 -3.48 -5.91 -45.20
CA ARG A 50 -2.24 -6.42 -45.81
C ARG A 50 -1.36 -5.30 -46.35
N GLY A 51 -0.08 -5.60 -46.53
CA GLY A 51 0.93 -4.71 -47.11
C GLY A 51 1.79 -4.03 -46.04
N LEU A 52 2.67 -3.11 -46.45
CA LEU A 52 3.69 -2.51 -45.57
C LEU A 52 3.15 -1.96 -44.24
N PHE A 53 1.93 -1.41 -44.23
CA PHE A 53 1.33 -0.83 -43.04
C PHE A 53 0.72 -1.86 -42.06
N SER A 54 0.53 -3.12 -42.48
CA SER A 54 -0.05 -4.15 -41.59
C SER A 54 0.90 -4.56 -40.47
N GLU A 55 2.21 -4.62 -40.75
CA GLU A 55 3.23 -4.89 -39.74
C GLU A 55 3.33 -3.75 -38.72
N LEU A 56 3.31 -2.50 -39.19
CA LEU A 56 3.32 -1.33 -38.32
C LEU A 56 2.06 -1.27 -37.44
N PHE A 57 0.89 -1.61 -37.98
CA PHE A 57 -0.35 -1.70 -37.22
C PHE A 57 -0.27 -2.76 -36.12
N ALA A 58 0.21 -3.96 -36.44
CA ALA A 58 0.38 -5.02 -35.45
C ALA A 58 1.38 -4.62 -34.34
N SER A 59 2.52 -4.03 -34.70
CA SER A 59 3.52 -3.56 -33.74
C SER A 59 2.98 -2.45 -32.81
N ASN A 60 2.23 -1.49 -33.36
CA ASN A 60 1.60 -0.44 -32.58
C ASN A 60 0.50 -0.99 -31.65
N ALA A 61 -0.28 -1.97 -32.14
CA ALA A 61 -1.29 -2.67 -31.35
C ALA A 61 -0.67 -3.40 -30.15
N ASP A 62 0.43 -4.12 -30.36
CA ASP A 62 1.17 -4.80 -29.29
C ASP A 62 1.76 -3.81 -28.29
N THR A 63 2.33 -2.70 -28.77
CA THR A 63 2.87 -1.63 -27.91
C THR A 63 1.77 -1.03 -27.03
N ALA A 64 0.61 -0.73 -27.62
CA ALA A 64 -0.53 -0.20 -26.88
C ALA A 64 -1.05 -1.20 -25.83
N ARG A 65 -1.14 -2.49 -26.18
CA ARG A 65 -1.53 -3.56 -25.25
C ARG A 65 -0.56 -3.64 -24.06
N GLN A 66 0.73 -3.69 -24.31
CA GLN A 66 1.76 -3.74 -23.25
C GLN A 66 1.69 -2.52 -22.35
N GLY A 67 1.54 -1.32 -22.93
CA GLY A 67 1.39 -0.08 -22.16
C GLY A 67 0.17 -0.10 -21.25
N ALA A 68 -0.98 -0.56 -21.75
CA ALA A 68 -2.21 -0.67 -20.96
C ALA A 68 -2.07 -1.67 -19.81
N SER A 69 -1.51 -2.87 -20.07
CA SER A 69 -1.26 -3.88 -19.02
C SER A 69 -0.28 -3.37 -17.96
N ASN A 70 0.80 -2.71 -18.35
CA ASN A 70 1.77 -2.13 -17.41
C ASN A 70 1.12 -1.05 -16.54
N LEU A 71 0.26 -0.20 -17.12
CA LEU A 71 -0.46 0.82 -16.37
C LEU A 71 -1.45 0.21 -15.37
N ALA A 72 -2.22 -0.81 -15.79
CA ALA A 72 -3.13 -1.54 -14.90
C ALA A 72 -2.39 -2.19 -13.73
N GLU A 73 -1.21 -2.79 -13.97
CA GLU A 73 -0.36 -3.35 -12.91
C GLU A 73 0.16 -2.26 -11.95
N CYS A 74 0.53 -1.09 -12.46
CA CYS A 74 0.95 0.03 -11.62
C CYS A 74 -0.18 0.53 -10.73
N LEU A 75 -1.41 0.64 -11.25
CA LEU A 75 -2.58 1.03 -10.47
C LEU A 75 -2.84 0.05 -9.32
N ARG A 76 -2.84 -1.25 -9.61
CA ARG A 76 -2.98 -2.31 -8.59
C ARG A 76 -1.84 -2.30 -7.57
N THR A 77 -0.62 -1.96 -8.00
CA THR A 77 0.52 -1.78 -7.10
C THR A 77 0.24 -0.66 -6.11
N VAL A 78 -0.21 0.51 -6.57
CA VAL A 78 -0.52 1.64 -5.67
C VAL A 78 -1.68 1.30 -4.73
N ALA A 79 -2.72 0.62 -5.23
CA ALA A 79 -3.84 0.13 -4.41
C ALA A 79 -3.36 -0.80 -3.28
N SER A 80 -2.44 -1.71 -3.58
CA SER A 80 -1.81 -2.59 -2.58
C SER A 80 -1.00 -1.79 -1.54
N PHE A 81 -0.29 -0.74 -1.94
CA PHE A 81 0.45 0.11 -0.99
C PHE A 81 -0.46 0.88 -0.05
N ALA A 82 -1.59 1.38 -0.55
CA ALA A 82 -2.59 2.04 0.29
C ALA A 82 -3.13 1.06 1.35
N GLY A 83 -3.42 -0.18 0.95
CA GLY A 83 -3.80 -1.27 1.87
C GLY A 83 -2.73 -1.59 2.92
N ASP A 84 -1.47 -1.69 2.50
CA ASP A 84 -0.33 -1.93 3.41
C ASP A 84 -0.17 -0.79 4.43
N LEU A 85 -0.29 0.47 4.00
CA LEU A 85 -0.23 1.64 4.88
C LEU A 85 -1.36 1.63 5.91
N LYS A 86 -2.57 1.28 5.47
CA LYS A 86 -3.73 1.13 6.36
C LYS A 86 -3.50 0.05 7.41
N GLN A 87 -2.98 -1.11 7.00
CA GLN A 87 -2.66 -2.17 7.96
C GLN A 87 -1.58 -1.72 8.95
N ALA A 88 -0.51 -1.07 8.47
CA ALA A 88 0.56 -0.58 9.31
C ALA A 88 0.06 0.45 10.35
N ALA A 89 -0.85 1.35 9.95
CA ALA A 89 -1.46 2.32 10.85
C ALA A 89 -2.30 1.64 11.95
N LYS A 90 -3.07 0.60 11.61
CA LYS A 90 -3.84 -0.20 12.58
C LYS A 90 -2.95 -0.92 13.58
N GLU A 91 -1.85 -1.51 13.11
CA GLU A 91 -0.86 -2.19 13.95
C GLU A 91 -0.16 -1.20 14.90
N GLU A 92 0.27 -0.04 14.38
CA GLU A 92 0.86 1.04 15.19
C GLU A 92 -0.13 1.54 16.26
N ASN A 93 -1.39 1.81 15.89
CA ASN A 93 -2.40 2.25 16.84
C ASN A 93 -2.70 1.20 17.92
N THR A 94 -2.63 -0.08 17.58
CA THR A 94 -2.74 -1.18 18.55
C THR A 94 -1.56 -1.16 19.53
N ARG A 95 -0.33 -0.98 19.03
CA ARG A 95 0.86 -0.87 19.90
C ARG A 95 0.78 0.33 20.83
N ARG A 96 0.41 1.49 20.30
CA ARG A 96 0.23 2.71 21.09
C ARG A 96 -0.86 2.56 22.14
N ARG A 97 -1.97 1.87 21.83
CA ARG A 97 -3.00 1.52 22.82
C ARG A 97 -2.44 0.67 23.96
N LEU A 98 -1.72 -0.40 23.65
CA LEU A 98 -1.11 -1.26 24.66
C LEU A 98 -0.10 -0.52 25.54
N ALA A 99 0.68 0.41 24.97
CA ALA A 99 1.59 1.27 25.72
C ALA A 99 0.84 2.17 26.71
N ARG A 100 -0.27 2.81 26.29
CA ARG A 100 -1.13 3.61 27.18
C ARG A 100 -1.72 2.77 28.31
N GLU A 101 -2.24 1.58 28.00
CA GLU A 101 -2.82 0.68 29.00
C GLU A 101 -1.77 0.16 29.99
N TRP A 102 -0.51 -0.01 29.56
CA TRP A 102 0.60 -0.34 30.46
C TRP A 102 0.95 0.85 31.37
N GLN A 103 1.05 2.06 30.81
CA GLN A 103 1.39 3.28 31.54
C GLN A 103 0.33 3.59 32.61
N GLN A 104 -0.97 3.51 32.27
CA GLN A 104 -2.07 3.66 33.23
C GLN A 104 -1.99 2.66 34.39
N ARG A 105 -1.60 1.41 34.12
CA ARG A 105 -1.41 0.38 35.16
C ARG A 105 -0.21 0.67 36.06
N MET A 106 0.85 1.29 35.55
CA MET A 106 2.02 1.68 36.35
C MET A 106 1.73 2.93 37.18
N ASP A 107 1.09 3.94 36.60
CA ASP A 107 0.71 5.16 37.31
C ASP A 107 -0.26 4.89 38.47
N GLY A 108 -1.18 3.93 38.31
CA GLY A 108 -2.05 3.47 39.38
C GLY A 108 -1.35 2.70 40.52
N ARG A 109 -0.10 2.26 40.33
CA ARG A 109 0.71 1.51 41.31
C ARG A 109 1.90 2.30 41.90
N ASN A 110 2.25 3.45 41.30
CA ASN A 110 3.49 4.19 41.55
C ASN A 110 3.71 4.67 43.00
N GLY A 111 2.70 4.78 43.87
CA GLY A 111 2.92 5.27 45.24
C GLY A 111 3.75 4.35 46.14
N VAL A 112 3.62 3.02 45.97
CA VAL A 112 4.27 2.02 46.83
C VAL A 112 5.32 1.21 46.07
N GLU A 113 5.14 1.03 44.76
CA GLU A 113 6.10 0.29 43.91
C GLU A 113 7.37 1.10 43.56
N VAL A 114 7.34 2.44 43.50
CA VAL A 114 8.54 3.25 43.18
C VAL A 114 9.66 3.04 44.19
N VAL A 115 9.33 2.87 45.48
CA VAL A 115 10.31 2.57 46.54
C VAL A 115 10.86 1.13 46.45
N LEU A 116 10.06 0.18 45.96
CA LEU A 116 10.50 -1.21 45.77
C LEU A 116 11.25 -1.42 44.44
N GLN A 117 10.93 -0.65 43.40
CA GLN A 117 11.57 -0.72 42.08
C GLN A 117 13.03 -0.24 42.09
N ASP A 118 13.35 0.79 42.87
CA ASP A 118 14.73 1.27 43.05
C ASP A 118 15.65 0.17 43.63
N ILE A 119 15.05 -0.80 44.34
CA ILE A 119 15.75 -1.92 44.98
C ILE A 119 15.78 -3.19 44.12
N PHE A 120 14.76 -3.46 43.28
CA PHE A 120 14.61 -4.77 42.62
C PHE A 120 14.48 -4.78 41.08
N GLY A 121 14.41 -3.63 40.41
CA GLY A 121 14.37 -3.52 38.95
C GLY A 121 13.00 -3.86 38.32
N SER A 122 12.61 -3.09 37.29
CA SER A 122 11.29 -3.16 36.66
C SER A 122 11.29 -3.84 35.28
N GLU A 123 10.20 -4.52 34.95
CA GLU A 123 9.95 -5.08 33.61
C GLU A 123 9.81 -3.95 32.57
N PRO A 124 10.63 -3.95 31.49
CA PRO A 124 10.63 -2.87 30.52
C PRO A 124 9.27 -2.76 29.80
N PRO A 125 8.89 -1.56 29.34
CA PRO A 125 7.65 -1.38 28.59
C PRO A 125 7.64 -2.26 27.34
N PRO A 126 6.46 -2.74 26.90
CA PRO A 126 6.36 -3.55 25.70
C PRO A 126 6.82 -2.75 24.48
N ARG A 127 8.04 -3.01 24.01
CA ARG A 127 8.57 -2.44 22.76
C ARG A 127 8.10 -3.30 21.62
N GLY A 128 7.19 -2.78 20.79
CA GLY A 128 6.86 -3.45 19.54
C GLY A 128 8.06 -3.42 18.60
N GLU A 129 8.41 -4.57 18.01
CA GLU A 129 9.39 -4.62 16.93
C GLU A 129 8.95 -3.70 15.78
N GLN A 130 9.85 -2.82 15.34
CA GLN A 130 9.60 -2.03 14.14
C GLN A 130 9.66 -2.97 12.93
N ARG A 131 8.51 -3.23 12.29
CA ARG A 131 8.51 -3.91 11.00
C ARG A 131 9.32 -3.08 10.00
N ARG A 132 10.26 -3.72 9.30
CA ARG A 132 10.84 -3.15 8.09
C ARG A 132 9.71 -3.02 7.07
N HIS A 133 9.27 -1.79 6.81
CA HIS A 133 8.30 -1.48 5.76
C HIS A 133 8.85 -2.02 4.43
N ARG A 134 7.98 -2.63 3.61
CA ARG A 134 8.36 -2.92 2.22
C ARG A 134 8.68 -1.57 1.59
N SER A 135 9.86 -1.43 0.99
CA SER A 135 10.10 -0.29 0.12
C SER A 135 9.11 -0.36 -1.03
N CYS A 136 8.52 0.78 -1.40
CA CYS A 136 7.80 0.91 -2.66
C CYS A 136 8.66 0.27 -3.78
N PRO A 137 8.14 -0.68 -4.59
CA PRO A 137 8.87 -1.24 -5.71
C PRO A 137 9.22 -0.06 -6.59
N ARG A 138 10.52 0.14 -6.75
CA ARG A 138 11.05 1.18 -7.61
C ARG A 138 10.63 0.79 -9.02
N SER A 139 9.58 1.45 -9.52
CA SER A 139 9.01 1.11 -10.82
C SER A 139 10.13 1.09 -11.86
N THR A 140 10.30 -0.02 -12.55
CA THR A 140 11.25 -0.19 -13.66
C THR A 140 10.80 0.56 -14.92
N PHE A 141 10.17 1.73 -14.76
CA PHE A 141 9.62 2.60 -15.82
C PHE A 141 10.68 3.16 -16.80
N GLY A 142 11.92 2.69 -16.75
CA GLY A 142 13.02 3.14 -17.59
C GLY A 142 13.91 2.00 -18.06
N ARG A 143 13.38 1.15 -18.95
CA ARG A 143 14.21 0.31 -19.85
C ARG A 143 13.42 -0.19 -21.06
N LEU A 144 12.83 0.74 -21.80
CA LEU A 144 12.48 0.54 -23.21
C LEU A 144 13.23 1.63 -23.97
N ALA A 145 14.44 1.29 -24.40
CA ALA A 145 15.23 1.99 -25.39
C ALA A 145 15.52 0.98 -26.51
#